data_AF-A0AAD2JNP8-F1
#
_entry.id   AF-A0AAD2JNP8-F1
#
_cell.length_a   1.000
_cell.length_b   1.000
_cell.length_c   1.000
_cell.angle_alpha   90.00
_cell.angle_beta   90.00
_cell.angle_gamma   90.00
#
_symmetry.space_group_name_H-M   'P 1'
#
loop_
_entity.id
_entity.type
_entity.pdbx_description
1 polymer ?
#
loop_
_entity_poly.entity_id
_entity_poly.type
_entity_poly.pdbx_seq_one_letter_code
_entity_poly.pdbx_strand_id
1 'polypeptide(L)'
;MKSPPRATVTGTNHHAPPTPAATNNNGNQDTSQFILQTILQSTESMMKQMQATAERLAQLEPDLHGARDRPIQYNQGATPNGGEDEVPRGPNGEILINHPPVRIGQVDSSKDNKDGIHGLFIFDSQIDRAMMPEALLRSQYKGLYNVMNDIASLPGRCSPKRGGGDVDMNTDTTDIMQQFLETVESSKNPSMKTTITDIHYPKTSRHGLSLIKSEANLFEAASTNMAEDKELTSRNQRLRVQFYLHDRGYMKDFIDNYLERSLLCLIIQETLTNYTTLINKIRQKRIDGMSNAWKGSETYLLLSHHSKELLRIRVHCTSKRLLLFQNYIYLCDAQAKNFNSNKIMEKTVTNVREENCLFQEALDSRLEALVEERLAEHLAKNKKGARKGNNEPKCSWCHNRDLHIALGIEHTPKACTLRSHPTTWAKKACRKVLQTYKADPKRPIAEIVKEVSEGWKKESPTSATYLP
;
A
#
# COMPACT_ATOMS: atom_id res chain seq x y z
N MET A 1 0.28 -24.36 -55.36
CA MET A 1 -0.55 -25.56 -55.12
C MET A 1 -0.13 -26.22 -53.82
N LYS A 2 -1.00 -26.19 -52.81
CA LYS A 2 -1.23 -27.19 -51.73
C LYS A 2 -1.93 -26.47 -50.57
N SER A 3 -3.26 -26.57 -50.58
CA SER A 3 -4.14 -26.12 -49.49
C SER A 3 -3.99 -27.05 -48.27
N PRO A 4 -4.13 -26.56 -47.03
CA PRO A 4 -4.25 -27.42 -45.86
C PRO A 4 -5.67 -27.98 -45.71
N PRO A 5 -5.84 -29.12 -45.02
CA PRO A 5 -7.09 -29.88 -44.99
C PRO A 5 -8.06 -29.40 -43.91
N ARG A 6 -9.33 -29.67 -44.22
CA ARG A 6 -10.56 -29.42 -43.48
C ARG A 6 -10.66 -30.30 -42.23
N ALA A 7 -10.82 -29.70 -41.05
CA ALA A 7 -11.10 -30.42 -39.81
C ALA A 7 -12.60 -30.69 -39.66
N THR A 8 -12.89 -31.93 -39.29
CA THR A 8 -14.18 -32.60 -39.19
C THR A 8 -14.92 -32.20 -37.91
N VAL A 9 -16.22 -31.90 -38.04
CA VAL A 9 -17.15 -31.65 -36.94
C VAL A 9 -17.66 -33.00 -36.42
N THR A 10 -17.54 -33.25 -35.11
CA THR A 10 -18.18 -34.40 -34.44
C THR A 10 -19.07 -33.95 -33.28
N GLY A 11 -20.37 -34.23 -33.42
CA GLY A 11 -21.19 -34.89 -32.42
C GLY A 11 -21.56 -34.13 -31.14
N THR A 12 -22.70 -33.44 -31.17
CA THR A 12 -23.46 -33.02 -29.98
C THR A 12 -24.26 -34.20 -29.42
N ASN A 13 -23.94 -34.67 -28.21
CA ASN A 13 -24.78 -35.58 -27.43
C ASN A 13 -25.65 -34.76 -26.46
N HIS A 14 -26.97 -34.80 -26.68
CA HIS A 14 -27.97 -34.30 -25.74
C HIS A 14 -28.18 -35.30 -24.60
N HIS A 15 -27.73 -34.97 -23.40
CA HIS A 15 -28.22 -35.59 -22.16
C HIS A 15 -29.31 -34.71 -21.54
N ALA A 16 -30.45 -35.34 -21.26
CA ALA A 16 -31.59 -34.77 -20.58
C ALA A 16 -31.25 -34.36 -19.14
N PRO A 17 -31.86 -33.29 -18.59
CA PRO A 17 -31.63 -32.88 -17.22
C PRO A 17 -32.33 -33.82 -16.23
N PRO A 18 -31.68 -34.20 -15.11
CA PRO A 18 -32.33 -34.95 -14.04
C PRO A 18 -33.24 -34.02 -13.21
N THR A 19 -34.38 -34.57 -12.84
CA THR A 19 -35.39 -34.01 -11.94
C THR A 19 -34.78 -33.67 -10.57
N PRO A 20 -35.10 -32.51 -9.96
CA PRO A 20 -34.55 -32.15 -8.65
C PRO A 20 -35.22 -32.96 -7.54
N ALA A 21 -34.40 -33.68 -6.78
CA ALA A 21 -34.79 -34.31 -5.54
C ALA A 21 -34.96 -33.25 -4.44
N ALA A 22 -36.00 -33.43 -3.61
CA ALA A 22 -36.33 -32.57 -2.48
C ALA A 22 -35.14 -32.46 -1.50
N THR A 23 -34.57 -31.27 -1.38
CA THR A 23 -33.50 -30.96 -0.43
C THR A 23 -34.07 -30.71 0.97
N ASN A 24 -33.41 -31.37 1.92
CA ASN A 24 -33.72 -31.41 3.33
C ASN A 24 -33.29 -30.10 4.02
N ASN A 25 -34.15 -29.55 4.87
CA ASN A 25 -34.13 -28.14 5.32
C ASN A 25 -33.19 -27.86 6.51
N ASN A 26 -32.04 -28.54 6.60
CA ASN A 26 -31.10 -28.44 7.74
C ASN A 26 -29.84 -27.58 7.46
N GLY A 27 -29.70 -26.96 6.28
CA GLY A 27 -28.47 -26.27 5.84
C GLY A 27 -28.25 -24.84 6.34
N ASN A 28 -29.19 -24.23 7.08
CA ASN A 28 -29.10 -22.81 7.46
C ASN A 28 -28.35 -22.53 8.78
N GLN A 29 -28.11 -23.54 9.62
CA GLN A 29 -27.33 -23.36 10.85
C GLN A 29 -25.82 -23.37 10.60
N ASP A 30 -25.33 -24.19 9.67
CA ASP A 30 -23.89 -24.30 9.37
C ASP A 30 -23.32 -23.09 8.63
N THR A 31 -24.08 -22.48 7.72
CA THR A 31 -23.65 -21.28 6.99
C THR A 31 -23.49 -20.07 7.91
N SER A 32 -24.39 -19.93 8.90
CA SER A 32 -24.31 -18.84 9.88
C SER A 32 -23.09 -19.00 10.80
N GLN A 33 -22.76 -20.22 11.22
CA GLN A 33 -21.56 -20.47 12.02
C GLN A 33 -20.28 -20.23 11.22
N PHE A 34 -20.25 -20.65 9.95
CA PHE A 34 -19.09 -20.43 9.07
C PHE A 34 -18.79 -18.95 8.83
N ILE A 35 -19.82 -18.12 8.63
CA ILE A 35 -19.67 -16.67 8.44
C ILE A 35 -19.16 -16.02 9.73
N LEU A 36 -19.71 -16.36 10.90
CA LEU A 36 -19.23 -15.84 12.18
C LEU A 36 -17.79 -16.26 12.48
N GLN A 37 -17.42 -17.50 12.17
CA GLN A 37 -16.05 -18.00 12.32
C GLN A 37 -15.08 -17.20 11.44
N THR A 38 -15.48 -16.88 10.20
CA THR A 38 -14.65 -16.14 9.24
C THR A 38 -14.48 -14.68 9.66
N ILE A 39 -15.54 -14.04 10.17
CA ILE A 39 -15.48 -12.68 10.73
C ILE A 39 -14.54 -12.66 11.95
N LEU A 40 -14.68 -13.61 12.87
CA LEU A 40 -13.81 -13.71 14.04
C LEU A 40 -12.34 -13.87 13.66
N GLN A 41 -12.03 -14.77 12.72
CA GLN A 41 -10.66 -14.97 12.24
C GLN A 41 -10.09 -13.71 11.54
N SER A 42 -10.91 -13.00 10.77
CA SER A 42 -10.52 -11.74 10.13
C SER A 42 -10.23 -10.64 11.16
N THR A 43 -11.10 -10.48 12.16
CA THR A 43 -10.90 -9.50 13.25
C THR A 43 -9.68 -9.81 14.11
N GLU A 44 -9.40 -11.08 14.40
CA GLU A 44 -8.24 -11.49 15.18
C GLU A 44 -6.92 -11.23 14.43
N SER A 45 -6.90 -11.51 13.12
CA SER A 45 -5.76 -11.20 12.24
C SER A 45 -5.47 -9.70 12.21
N MET A 46 -6.52 -8.88 12.09
CA MET A 46 -6.41 -7.42 12.05
C MET A 46 -5.94 -6.85 13.39
N MET A 47 -6.44 -7.35 14.52
CA MET A 47 -5.97 -6.92 15.86
C MET A 47 -4.49 -7.25 16.06
N LYS A 48 -4.02 -8.43 15.62
CA LYS A 48 -2.59 -8.78 15.66
C LYS A 48 -1.74 -7.82 14.84
N GLN A 49 -2.24 -7.39 13.67
CA GLN A 49 -1.54 -6.44 12.81
C GLN A 49 -1.49 -5.02 13.40
N MET A 50 -2.57 -4.57 14.04
CA MET A 50 -2.60 -3.31 14.78
C MET A 50 -1.62 -3.32 15.96
N GLN A 51 -1.59 -4.41 16.71
CA GLN A 51 -0.66 -4.57 17.84
C GLN A 51 0.81 -4.57 17.38
N ALA A 52 1.14 -5.30 16.31
CA ALA A 52 2.50 -5.29 15.74
C ALA A 52 2.92 -3.91 15.22
N THR A 53 1.97 -3.12 14.71
CA THR A 53 2.24 -1.75 14.24
C THR A 53 2.48 -0.81 15.43
N ALA A 54 1.69 -0.93 16.50
CA ALA A 54 1.86 -0.17 17.73
C ALA A 54 3.22 -0.47 18.40
N GLU A 55 3.61 -1.74 18.47
CA GLU A 55 4.92 -2.14 19.01
C GLU A 55 6.09 -1.58 18.20
N ARG A 56 5.98 -1.55 16.86
CA ARG A 56 6.97 -0.91 15.99
C ARG A 56 7.09 0.60 16.22
N LEU A 57 5.96 1.28 16.47
CA LEU A 57 5.97 2.71 16.77
C LEU A 57 6.61 3.00 18.14
N ALA A 58 6.32 2.20 19.16
CA ALA A 58 6.92 2.32 20.49
C ALA A 58 8.45 2.11 20.48
N GLN A 59 8.96 1.25 19.58
CA GLN A 59 10.40 1.04 19.41
C GLN A 59 11.14 2.23 18.77
N LEU A 60 10.44 3.10 18.02
CA LEU A 60 11.02 4.24 17.34
C LEU A 60 11.03 5.53 18.19
N GLU A 61 10.29 5.55 19.29
CA GLU A 61 10.14 6.71 20.17
C GLU A 61 11.45 7.10 20.91
N PRO A 62 12.30 6.18 21.40
CA PRO A 62 13.57 6.51 22.06
C PRO A 62 14.60 7.18 21.13
N ASP A 63 14.61 6.81 19.85
CA ASP A 63 15.55 7.32 18.85
C ASP A 63 15.27 8.79 18.47
N LEU A 64 14.02 9.24 18.61
CA LEU A 64 13.62 10.63 18.37
C LEU A 64 14.09 11.59 19.48
N HIS A 65 14.29 11.10 20.70
CA HIS A 65 14.71 11.90 21.84
C HIS A 65 16.24 11.95 22.03
N GLY A 66 16.98 10.91 21.61
CA GLY A 66 18.45 10.86 21.74
C GLY A 66 19.24 11.72 20.75
N ALA A 67 18.60 12.22 19.68
CA ALA A 67 19.26 13.01 18.62
C ALA A 67 19.44 14.50 18.96
N ARG A 68 18.93 14.99 20.09
CA ARG A 68 18.87 16.43 20.41
C ARG A 68 20.08 16.97 21.19
N ASP A 69 20.89 16.12 21.83
CA ASP A 69 21.83 16.53 22.89
C ASP A 69 23.32 16.26 22.62
N ARG A 70 23.76 16.14 21.36
CA ARG A 70 25.21 16.00 21.06
C ARG A 70 25.86 17.36 20.75
N PRO A 71 26.81 17.84 21.58
CA PRO A 71 27.58 19.04 21.27
C PRO A 71 28.61 18.74 20.17
N ILE A 72 28.61 19.58 19.13
CA ILE A 72 29.54 19.52 18.00
C ILE A 72 30.81 20.27 18.39
N GLN A 73 31.96 19.58 18.45
CA GLN A 73 33.27 20.20 18.60
C GLN A 73 33.84 20.56 17.22
N TYR A 74 34.18 21.84 17.04
CA TYR A 74 34.87 22.34 15.86
C TYR A 74 36.39 22.30 16.07
N ASN A 75 37.11 21.58 15.20
CA ASN A 75 38.56 21.71 15.08
C ASN A 75 38.88 22.77 14.02
N GLN A 76 39.53 23.86 14.46
CA GLN A 76 40.06 24.90 13.58
C GLN A 76 41.43 24.47 13.05
N GLY A 77 41.54 24.26 11.75
CA GLY A 77 42.79 23.94 11.06
C GLY A 77 43.09 24.94 9.93
N ALA A 78 44.27 25.57 10.07
CA ALA A 78 45.03 26.46 9.19
C ALA A 78 44.55 26.78 7.75
N THR A 79 44.48 28.08 7.44
CA THR A 79 44.37 28.67 6.10
C THR A 79 45.72 28.72 5.37
N PRO A 80 45.84 28.30 4.09
CA PRO A 80 46.98 28.61 3.25
C PRO A 80 46.80 29.95 2.52
N ASN A 81 47.85 30.78 2.56
CA ASN A 81 47.96 32.08 1.92
C ASN A 81 47.79 32.00 0.39
N GLY A 82 47.07 32.98 -0.16
CA GLY A 82 46.89 33.16 -1.60
C GLY A 82 48.08 33.85 -2.24
N GLY A 83 48.78 33.14 -3.12
CA GLY A 83 49.57 33.68 -4.22
C GLY A 83 48.93 33.21 -5.52
N GLU A 84 48.70 34.13 -6.45
CA GLU A 84 48.27 33.80 -7.81
C GLU A 84 49.48 33.25 -8.57
N ASP A 85 49.71 31.94 -8.48
CA ASP A 85 50.80 31.29 -9.22
C ASP A 85 50.43 31.15 -10.71
N GLU A 86 51.31 31.68 -11.56
CA GLU A 86 51.28 31.48 -13.01
C GLU A 86 51.43 29.99 -13.33
N VAL A 87 50.46 29.42 -14.04
CA VAL A 87 50.47 28.01 -14.43
C VAL A 87 51.52 27.78 -15.53
N PRO A 88 52.48 26.84 -15.36
CA PRO A 88 53.43 26.47 -16.40
C PRO A 88 52.70 25.95 -17.64
N ARG A 89 52.95 26.58 -18.80
CA ARG A 89 52.46 26.11 -20.10
C ARG A 89 53.58 25.42 -20.85
N GLY A 90 53.26 24.27 -21.44
CA GLY A 90 54.16 23.55 -22.33
C GLY A 90 54.40 24.27 -23.67
N PRO A 91 55.32 23.76 -24.49
CA PRO A 91 55.73 24.39 -25.76
C PRO A 91 54.58 24.64 -26.75
N ASN A 92 53.50 23.87 -26.65
CA ASN A 92 52.31 23.96 -27.49
C ASN A 92 51.15 24.73 -26.84
N GLY A 93 51.38 25.37 -25.69
CA GLY A 93 50.32 25.99 -24.88
C GLY A 93 49.47 24.99 -24.08
N GLU A 94 49.83 23.72 -24.09
CA GLU A 94 49.22 22.66 -23.27
C GLU A 94 49.55 22.90 -21.79
N ILE A 95 48.56 22.71 -20.93
CA ILE A 95 48.72 22.79 -19.49
C ILE A 95 49.41 21.48 -19.04
N LEU A 96 50.72 21.56 -18.76
CA LEU A 96 51.52 20.43 -18.28
C LEU A 96 51.34 20.30 -16.77
N ILE A 97 50.26 19.65 -16.34
CA ILE A 97 50.01 19.42 -14.91
C ILE A 97 49.86 17.92 -14.64
N ASN A 98 50.75 17.43 -13.78
CA ASN A 98 50.88 16.04 -13.37
C ASN A 98 50.50 15.82 -11.90
N HIS A 99 49.68 16.67 -11.30
CA HIS A 99 49.21 16.43 -9.94
C HIS A 99 47.88 15.65 -9.97
N PRO A 100 47.79 14.52 -9.24
CA PRO A 100 46.55 13.78 -9.14
C PRO A 100 45.49 14.60 -8.36
N PRO A 101 44.19 14.46 -8.69
CA PRO A 101 43.11 15.12 -7.97
C PRO A 101 43.19 14.82 -6.46
N VAL A 102 42.75 15.79 -5.66
CA VAL A 102 42.60 15.63 -4.20
C VAL A 102 41.80 14.35 -3.93
N ARG A 103 42.46 13.34 -3.36
CA ARG A 103 41.81 12.09 -2.94
C ARG A 103 41.02 12.35 -1.67
N ILE A 104 39.70 12.37 -1.78
CA ILE A 104 38.83 12.39 -0.61
C ILE A 104 38.67 10.95 -0.12
N GLY A 105 39.54 10.55 0.80
CA GLY A 105 39.43 9.30 1.54
C GLY A 105 38.63 9.42 2.84
N GLN A 106 38.02 10.58 3.12
CA GLN A 106 37.26 10.81 4.34
C GLN A 106 35.77 10.45 4.15
N VAL A 107 35.19 9.86 5.20
CA VAL A 107 33.75 9.63 5.33
C VAL A 107 33.03 10.95 5.07
N ASP A 108 32.09 10.94 4.14
CA ASP A 108 31.32 12.14 3.80
C ASP A 108 30.55 12.66 5.02
N SER A 109 30.90 13.87 5.44
CA SER A 109 30.29 14.60 6.54
C SER A 109 29.11 15.48 6.11
N SER A 110 28.63 15.33 4.86
CA SER A 110 27.44 16.04 4.36
C SER A 110 26.15 15.63 5.06
N LYS A 111 26.11 14.46 5.71
CA LYS A 111 24.93 13.96 6.44
C LYS A 111 24.50 14.95 7.54
N ASP A 112 23.28 15.44 7.44
CA ASP A 112 22.67 16.46 8.30
C ASP A 112 23.35 17.85 8.23
N ASN A 113 24.26 18.07 7.28
CA ASN A 113 24.88 19.36 7.01
C ASN A 113 24.37 19.93 5.69
N LYS A 114 23.36 20.80 5.77
CA LYS A 114 22.70 21.40 4.60
C LYS A 114 23.59 22.32 3.78
N ASP A 115 24.70 22.77 4.36
CA ASP A 115 25.56 23.77 3.75
C ASP A 115 26.97 23.22 3.42
N GLY A 116 27.21 21.92 3.62
CA GLY A 116 28.53 21.32 3.48
C GLY A 116 28.54 20.02 2.66
N ILE A 117 29.60 19.82 1.88
CA ILE A 117 29.86 18.62 1.09
C ILE A 117 31.27 18.15 1.40
N HIS A 118 31.43 16.92 1.95
CA HIS A 118 32.73 16.41 2.39
C HIS A 118 33.53 17.42 3.26
N GLY A 119 32.85 18.13 4.16
CA GLY A 119 33.46 19.14 5.04
C GLY A 119 33.74 20.51 4.39
N LEU A 120 33.41 20.68 3.11
CA LEU A 120 33.58 21.95 2.38
C LEU A 120 32.25 22.70 2.31
N PHE A 121 32.26 24.00 2.63
CA PHE A 121 31.07 24.84 2.59
C PHE A 121 30.66 25.18 1.15
N ILE A 122 29.39 24.98 0.78
CA ILE A 122 28.92 25.10 -0.61
C ILE A 122 28.97 26.53 -1.17
N PHE A 123 29.02 27.54 -0.30
CA PHE A 123 29.14 28.95 -0.70
C PHE A 123 30.59 29.44 -0.69
N ASP A 124 31.55 28.64 -0.22
CA ASP A 124 32.96 29.01 -0.25
C ASP A 124 33.57 28.69 -1.63
N SER A 125 34.46 29.56 -2.10
CA SER A 125 35.36 29.33 -3.23
C SER A 125 36.22 28.05 -3.12
N GLN A 126 36.45 27.55 -1.90
CA GLN A 126 37.23 26.33 -1.65
C GLN A 126 36.58 25.10 -2.27
N ILE A 127 35.24 25.01 -2.25
CA ILE A 127 34.55 23.88 -2.85
C ILE A 127 34.79 23.84 -4.36
N ASP A 128 34.81 24.99 -5.03
CA ASP A 128 35.05 25.05 -6.48
C ASP A 128 36.47 24.61 -6.80
N ARG A 129 37.46 25.00 -5.99
CA ARG A 129 38.84 24.52 -6.14
C ARG A 129 38.97 23.00 -5.99
N ALA A 130 38.19 22.38 -5.10
CA ALA A 130 38.19 20.92 -4.94
C ALA A 130 37.45 20.19 -6.08
N MET A 131 36.50 20.86 -6.74
CA MET A 131 35.66 20.28 -7.80
C MET A 131 36.28 20.40 -9.19
N MET A 132 37.07 21.45 -9.43
CA MET A 132 37.55 21.81 -10.75
C MET A 132 38.88 21.14 -11.07
N PRO A 133 39.16 20.82 -12.34
CA PRO A 133 40.47 20.38 -12.75
C PRO A 133 41.48 21.49 -12.51
N GLU A 134 42.71 21.09 -12.18
CA GLU A 134 43.79 22.04 -11.92
C GLU A 134 44.04 22.94 -13.13
N ALA A 135 44.42 24.19 -12.87
CA ALA A 135 44.59 25.25 -13.86
C ALA A 135 43.38 25.61 -14.73
N LEU A 136 42.19 25.09 -14.42
CA LEU A 136 40.98 25.61 -15.04
C LEU A 136 40.75 27.03 -14.51
N LEU A 137 40.58 27.99 -15.41
CA LEU A 137 40.33 29.37 -15.01
C LEU A 137 38.97 29.47 -14.32
N ARG A 138 38.86 30.30 -13.26
CA ARG A 138 37.58 30.48 -12.53
C ARG A 138 36.42 30.91 -13.44
N SER A 139 36.71 31.73 -14.46
CA SER A 139 35.73 32.14 -15.47
C SER A 139 35.15 30.96 -16.27
N GLN A 140 35.83 29.82 -16.30
CA GLN A 140 35.45 28.61 -17.00
C GLN A 140 34.74 27.58 -16.09
N TYR A 141 34.63 27.81 -14.78
CA TYR A 141 33.98 26.84 -13.88
C TYR A 141 32.51 26.63 -14.24
N LYS A 142 31.82 27.72 -14.58
CA LYS A 142 30.41 27.68 -15.01
C LYS A 142 30.17 26.73 -16.17
N GLY A 143 31.06 26.73 -17.17
CA GLY A 143 30.95 25.84 -18.32
C GLY A 143 31.07 24.36 -17.93
N LEU A 144 31.95 24.05 -16.97
CA LEU A 144 32.10 22.67 -16.50
C LEU A 144 30.88 22.19 -15.70
N TYR A 145 30.28 23.05 -14.86
CA TYR A 145 29.01 22.71 -14.20
C TYR A 145 27.86 22.50 -15.19
N ASN A 146 27.82 23.28 -16.27
CA ASN A 146 26.75 23.19 -17.28
C ASN A 146 26.80 21.87 -18.07
N VAL A 147 27.96 21.25 -18.22
CA VAL A 147 28.07 19.94 -18.90
C VAL A 147 27.74 18.74 -18.01
N MET A 148 27.61 18.96 -16.69
CA MET A 148 27.20 17.92 -15.74
C MET A 148 25.69 17.65 -15.81
N ASN A 149 25.32 16.39 -15.57
CA ASN A 149 23.92 15.98 -15.63
C ASN A 149 23.09 16.51 -14.47
N ASP A 150 21.84 16.79 -14.80
CA ASP A 150 20.78 17.08 -13.86
C ASP A 150 20.02 15.80 -13.52
N ILE A 151 20.49 15.07 -12.51
CA ILE A 151 19.95 13.76 -12.16
C ILE A 151 18.44 13.81 -11.84
N ALA A 152 17.97 14.89 -11.20
CA ALA A 152 16.55 15.07 -10.89
C ALA A 152 15.67 15.29 -12.15
N SER A 153 16.26 15.27 -13.35
CA SER A 153 15.51 15.29 -14.61
C SER A 153 15.13 13.91 -15.14
N LEU A 154 15.56 12.84 -14.47
CA LEU A 154 15.21 11.46 -14.79
C LEU A 154 13.94 11.01 -14.04
N PRO A 155 13.14 10.05 -14.53
CA PRO A 155 13.08 9.66 -15.93
C PRO A 155 12.60 10.86 -16.76
N GLY A 156 13.28 11.18 -17.87
CA GLY A 156 12.98 12.40 -18.64
C GLY A 156 14.16 12.99 -19.41
N ARG A 157 14.06 14.28 -19.74
CA ARG A 157 14.96 14.98 -20.69
C ARG A 157 16.36 15.26 -20.12
N CYS A 158 17.20 14.23 -20.03
CA CYS A 158 18.65 14.38 -19.82
C CYS A 158 19.42 14.69 -21.10
N SER A 159 18.79 14.53 -22.27
CA SER A 159 19.34 14.94 -23.57
C SER A 159 18.22 15.38 -24.51
N PRO A 160 18.47 16.36 -25.39
CA PRO A 160 17.57 16.65 -26.50
C PRO A 160 17.73 15.52 -27.52
N LYS A 161 16.89 14.47 -27.49
CA LYS A 161 16.54 13.71 -28.70
C LYS A 161 15.40 12.69 -28.59
N ARG A 162 14.76 12.60 -29.76
CA ARG A 162 13.78 11.65 -30.33
C ARG A 162 12.38 11.70 -29.73
N GLY A 163 11.55 12.49 -30.43
CA GLY A 163 10.10 12.46 -30.34
C GLY A 163 9.56 11.03 -30.38
N GLY A 164 8.59 10.81 -29.52
CA GLY A 164 7.99 9.50 -29.27
C GLY A 164 7.30 9.51 -27.91
N GLY A 165 6.48 10.51 -27.66
CA GLY A 165 5.69 10.61 -26.43
C GLY A 165 4.79 11.84 -26.48
N ASP A 166 3.51 11.64 -26.17
CA ASP A 166 2.37 12.57 -26.21
C ASP A 166 2.53 13.81 -25.29
N VAL A 167 3.62 14.55 -25.43
CA VAL A 167 3.88 15.77 -24.66
C VAL A 167 4.24 16.92 -25.59
N ASP A 168 3.40 17.96 -25.53
CA ASP A 168 3.51 19.31 -26.12
C ASP A 168 4.69 19.54 -27.09
N MET A 169 4.41 19.36 -28.40
CA MET A 169 5.29 19.67 -29.53
C MET A 169 5.85 21.10 -29.52
N ASN A 170 5.20 22.02 -28.82
CA ASN A 170 5.62 23.42 -28.71
C ASN A 170 6.94 23.57 -27.95
N THR A 171 7.18 22.78 -26.90
CA THR A 171 8.42 22.83 -26.12
C THR A 171 9.62 22.26 -26.88
N ASP A 172 9.40 21.23 -27.70
CA ASP A 172 10.45 20.59 -28.51
C ASP A 172 10.95 21.50 -29.62
N THR A 173 10.04 22.27 -30.23
CA THR A 173 10.40 23.22 -31.29
C THR A 173 11.29 24.34 -30.75
N THR A 174 11.02 24.84 -29.53
CA THR A 174 11.84 25.89 -28.90
C THR A 174 13.23 25.39 -28.49
N ASP A 175 13.32 24.17 -27.93
CA ASP A 175 14.61 23.61 -27.50
C ASP A 175 15.49 23.30 -28.73
N ILE A 176 14.91 22.83 -29.84
CA ILE A 176 15.63 22.61 -31.11
C ILE A 176 16.08 23.92 -31.76
N MET A 177 15.21 24.94 -31.83
CA MET A 177 15.57 26.26 -32.38
C MET A 177 16.69 26.92 -31.57
N GLN A 178 16.69 26.76 -30.26
CA GLN A 178 17.72 27.34 -29.40
C GLN A 178 19.06 26.60 -29.54
N GLN A 179 19.03 25.26 -29.62
CA GLN A 179 20.23 24.47 -29.90
C GLN A 179 20.83 24.81 -31.29
N PHE A 180 19.97 25.09 -32.27
CA PHE A 180 20.38 25.60 -33.57
C PHE A 180 21.02 27.00 -33.46
N LEU A 181 20.42 27.93 -32.71
CA LEU A 181 20.98 29.26 -32.47
C LEU A 181 22.34 29.20 -31.78
N GLU A 182 22.51 28.37 -30.74
CA GLU A 182 23.80 28.17 -30.07
C GLU A 182 24.86 27.61 -31.02
N THR A 183 24.47 26.69 -31.91
CA THR A 183 25.36 26.14 -32.94
C THR A 183 25.77 27.20 -33.97
N VAL A 184 24.81 28.04 -34.40
CA VAL A 184 25.06 29.14 -35.34
C VAL A 184 25.92 30.24 -34.71
N GLU A 185 25.68 30.62 -33.46
CA GLU A 185 26.51 31.61 -32.76
C GLU A 185 27.94 31.12 -32.55
N SER A 186 28.09 29.83 -32.21
CA SER A 186 29.39 29.19 -32.09
C SER A 186 30.17 29.14 -33.41
N SER A 187 29.48 29.03 -34.54
CA SER A 187 30.09 29.07 -35.87
C SER A 187 30.60 30.46 -36.28
N LYS A 188 30.04 31.53 -35.70
CA LYS A 188 30.39 32.93 -36.04
C LYS A 188 31.61 33.44 -35.28
N ASN A 189 31.93 32.86 -34.13
CA ASN A 189 33.08 33.24 -33.31
C ASN A 189 33.91 32.00 -32.92
N PRO A 190 34.83 31.51 -33.78
CA PRO A 190 35.66 30.34 -33.48
C PRO A 190 36.60 30.53 -32.27
N SER A 191 36.82 31.76 -31.80
CA SER A 191 37.55 32.06 -30.56
C SER A 191 36.71 31.88 -29.30
N MET A 192 35.37 31.94 -29.39
CA MET A 192 34.46 31.56 -28.31
C MET A 192 34.26 30.05 -28.38
N LYS A 193 35.20 29.31 -27.79
CA LYS A 193 35.05 27.87 -27.55
C LYS A 193 33.68 27.61 -26.92
N THR A 194 32.87 26.81 -27.62
CA THR A 194 31.49 26.42 -27.31
C THR A 194 31.29 26.21 -25.81
N THR A 195 30.77 27.23 -25.13
CA THR A 195 30.37 27.10 -23.73
C THR A 195 28.91 26.66 -23.74
N ILE A 196 28.70 25.36 -23.72
CA ILE A 196 27.36 24.77 -23.58
C ILE A 196 26.76 25.36 -22.32
N THR A 197 25.68 26.12 -22.47
CA THR A 197 24.98 26.75 -21.35
C THR A 197 23.65 26.07 -21.16
N ASP A 198 23.52 25.27 -20.11
CA ASP A 198 22.20 24.75 -19.74
C ASP A 198 21.38 25.90 -19.14
N ILE A 199 20.60 26.56 -19.98
CA ILE A 199 19.65 27.62 -19.57
C ILE A 199 18.30 27.05 -19.12
N HIS A 200 18.08 25.75 -19.31
CA HIS A 200 16.79 25.11 -19.11
C HIS A 200 16.70 24.34 -17.80
N TYR A 201 17.79 24.22 -17.04
CA TYR A 201 17.75 23.59 -15.73
C TYR A 201 16.67 24.15 -14.78
N PRO A 202 16.28 25.45 -14.77
CA PRO A 202 15.23 25.90 -13.84
C PRO A 202 13.81 25.54 -14.32
N LYS A 203 13.63 25.08 -15.57
CA LYS A 203 12.31 24.73 -16.11
C LYS A 203 11.69 23.58 -15.30
N THR A 204 10.48 23.79 -14.79
CA THR A 204 9.71 22.77 -14.06
C THR A 204 9.39 21.54 -14.90
N SER A 205 9.26 21.71 -16.23
CA SER A 205 9.04 20.63 -17.19
C SER A 205 10.18 19.61 -17.25
N ARG A 206 11.37 19.96 -16.74
CA ARG A 206 12.52 19.05 -16.63
C ARG A 206 12.51 18.24 -15.33
N HIS A 207 11.53 18.39 -14.45
CA HIS A 207 11.51 17.65 -13.18
C HIS A 207 10.93 16.23 -13.34
N GLY A 208 11.79 15.22 -13.35
CA GLY A 208 11.42 13.87 -13.78
C GLY A 208 10.41 13.16 -12.86
N LEU A 209 10.53 13.29 -11.53
CA LEU A 209 9.55 12.68 -10.61
C LEU A 209 8.12 13.22 -10.80
N SER A 210 7.94 14.44 -11.33
CA SER A 210 6.59 14.97 -11.58
C SER A 210 5.86 14.32 -12.76
N LEU A 211 6.60 13.60 -13.61
CA LEU A 211 6.03 12.87 -14.75
C LEU A 211 5.39 11.54 -14.32
N ILE A 212 5.73 11.03 -13.13
CA ILE A 212 5.17 9.80 -12.57
C ILE A 212 3.81 10.11 -11.94
N LYS A 213 2.75 10.00 -12.74
CA LYS A 213 1.37 10.33 -12.33
C LYS A 213 0.53 9.11 -11.96
N SER A 214 0.97 7.91 -12.35
CA SER A 214 0.25 6.65 -12.19
C SER A 214 1.19 5.54 -11.70
N GLU A 215 0.60 4.44 -11.24
CA GLU A 215 1.33 3.22 -10.91
C GLU A 215 2.09 2.66 -12.11
N ALA A 216 1.44 2.58 -13.28
CA ALA A 216 2.10 2.09 -14.50
C ALA A 216 3.34 2.92 -14.83
N ASN A 217 3.24 4.26 -14.75
CA ASN A 217 4.38 5.16 -14.98
C ASN A 217 5.51 4.94 -13.96
N LEU A 218 5.19 4.55 -12.71
CA LEU A 218 6.20 4.26 -11.68
C LEU A 218 6.98 3.00 -12.03
N PHE A 219 6.29 1.94 -12.44
CA PHE A 219 6.94 0.69 -12.84
C PHE A 219 7.77 0.87 -14.11
N GLU A 220 7.23 1.56 -15.12
CA GLU A 220 7.97 1.90 -16.34
C GLU A 220 9.23 2.73 -16.03
N ALA A 221 9.09 3.76 -15.19
CA ALA A 221 10.19 4.58 -14.72
C ALA A 221 11.29 3.74 -14.06
N ALA A 222 10.90 2.88 -13.12
CA ALA A 222 11.85 2.08 -12.33
C ALA A 222 12.50 0.94 -13.11
N SER A 223 11.79 0.31 -14.06
CA SER A 223 12.24 -0.89 -14.75
C SER A 223 13.00 -0.60 -16.05
N THR A 224 12.48 0.27 -16.92
CA THR A 224 13.04 0.47 -18.27
C THR A 224 13.85 1.75 -18.33
N ASN A 225 13.25 2.86 -17.89
CA ASN A 225 13.87 4.18 -18.07
C ASN A 225 15.08 4.34 -17.15
N MET A 226 15.01 3.95 -15.88
CA MET A 226 16.13 4.22 -14.96
C MET A 226 17.41 3.41 -15.22
N ALA A 227 17.35 2.20 -15.78
CA ALA A 227 18.56 1.43 -16.07
C ALA A 227 19.24 1.93 -17.34
N GLU A 228 18.47 2.06 -18.43
CA GLU A 228 18.96 2.53 -19.73
C GLU A 228 19.34 4.01 -19.67
N ASP A 229 18.49 4.86 -19.09
CA ASP A 229 18.78 6.29 -18.94
C ASP A 229 19.98 6.51 -18.05
N LYS A 230 20.21 5.69 -17.00
CA LYS A 230 21.39 5.83 -16.13
C LYS A 230 22.68 5.65 -16.92
N GLU A 231 22.78 4.59 -17.72
CA GLU A 231 23.97 4.31 -18.52
C GLU A 231 24.17 5.38 -19.58
N LEU A 232 23.11 5.70 -20.34
CA LEU A 232 23.16 6.70 -21.39
C LEU A 232 23.50 8.09 -20.84
N THR A 233 22.88 8.50 -19.73
CA THR A 233 23.13 9.77 -19.05
C THR A 233 24.58 9.85 -18.59
N SER A 234 25.10 8.79 -17.96
CA SER A 234 26.50 8.72 -17.51
C SER A 234 27.47 8.82 -18.69
N ARG A 235 27.22 8.09 -19.78
CA ARG A 235 28.01 8.14 -21.00
C ARG A 235 28.01 9.52 -21.64
N ASN A 236 26.85 10.16 -21.76
CA ASN A 236 26.71 11.47 -22.37
C ASN A 236 27.45 12.55 -21.57
N GLN A 237 27.37 12.53 -20.23
CA GLN A 237 28.18 13.44 -19.42
C GLN A 237 29.67 13.21 -19.58
N ARG A 238 30.14 11.95 -19.58
CA ARG A 238 31.56 11.65 -19.80
C ARG A 238 32.05 12.26 -21.11
N LEU A 239 31.30 12.08 -22.20
CA LEU A 239 31.63 12.67 -23.50
C LEU A 239 31.64 14.20 -23.46
N ARG A 240 30.62 14.85 -22.87
CA ARG A 240 30.58 16.32 -22.79
C ARG A 240 31.74 16.89 -21.97
N VAL A 241 32.11 16.25 -20.87
CA VAL A 241 33.28 16.65 -20.05
C VAL A 241 34.58 16.42 -20.83
N GLN A 242 34.71 15.30 -21.54
CA GLN A 242 35.86 15.02 -22.42
C GLN A 242 36.04 16.12 -23.46
N PHE A 243 35.00 16.46 -24.23
CA PHE A 243 35.06 17.54 -25.20
C PHE A 243 35.38 18.88 -24.53
N TYR A 244 34.71 19.20 -23.42
CA TYR A 244 34.90 20.46 -22.71
C TYR A 244 36.35 20.70 -22.26
N LEU A 245 36.99 19.66 -21.71
CA LEU A 245 38.38 19.74 -21.23
C LEU A 245 39.38 19.60 -22.38
N HIS A 246 39.14 18.74 -23.35
CA HIS A 246 40.00 18.61 -24.53
C HIS A 246 40.11 19.94 -25.28
N ASP A 247 39.00 20.63 -25.49
CA ASP A 247 38.99 21.96 -26.14
C ASP A 247 39.80 23.01 -25.36
N ARG A 248 40.10 22.76 -24.09
CA ARG A 248 40.91 23.65 -23.22
C ARG A 248 42.37 23.20 -23.10
N GLY A 249 42.80 22.20 -23.87
CA GLY A 249 44.18 21.73 -23.93
C GLY A 249 44.54 20.76 -22.81
N TYR A 250 43.56 20.13 -22.17
CA TYR A 250 43.83 19.05 -21.22
C TYR A 250 44.16 17.75 -21.95
N MET A 251 45.17 17.05 -21.48
CA MET A 251 45.59 15.76 -22.01
C MET A 251 44.56 14.67 -21.72
N LYS A 252 44.43 13.70 -22.64
CA LYS A 252 43.47 12.59 -22.50
C LYS A 252 43.62 11.84 -21.17
N ASP A 253 44.84 11.49 -20.77
CA ASP A 253 45.09 10.75 -19.53
C ASP A 253 44.63 11.53 -18.29
N PHE A 254 44.82 12.85 -18.29
CA PHE A 254 44.32 13.72 -17.24
C PHE A 254 42.79 13.76 -17.24
N ILE A 255 42.15 13.89 -18.40
CA ILE A 255 40.70 13.91 -18.53
C ILE A 255 40.09 12.61 -18.01
N ASP A 256 40.65 11.47 -18.39
CA ASP A 256 40.19 10.16 -17.93
C ASP A 256 40.36 10.03 -16.41
N ASN A 257 41.48 10.49 -15.85
CA ASN A 257 41.69 10.55 -14.40
C ASN A 257 40.68 11.45 -13.68
N TYR A 258 40.41 12.64 -14.22
CA TYR A 258 39.43 13.58 -13.70
C TYR A 258 38.01 12.99 -13.70
N LEU A 259 37.62 12.30 -14.78
CA LEU A 259 36.32 11.64 -14.88
C LEU A 259 36.13 10.53 -13.83
N GLU A 260 37.20 9.86 -13.44
CA GLU A 260 37.16 8.76 -12.47
C GLU A 260 37.21 9.24 -11.02
N ARG A 261 37.94 10.33 -10.74
CA ARG A 261 38.35 10.67 -9.36
C ARG A 261 37.97 12.06 -8.89
N SER A 262 37.51 12.95 -9.77
CA SER A 262 37.13 14.30 -9.34
C SER A 262 35.91 14.26 -8.43
N LEU A 263 35.90 15.13 -7.42
CA LEU A 263 34.79 15.29 -6.49
C LEU A 263 33.49 15.63 -7.23
N LEU A 264 33.55 16.45 -8.28
CA LEU A 264 32.38 16.81 -9.08
C LEU A 264 31.77 15.58 -9.76
N CYS A 265 32.59 14.73 -10.38
CA CYS A 265 32.09 13.50 -11.00
C CYS A 265 31.53 12.51 -9.96
N LEU A 266 32.19 12.38 -8.80
CA LEU A 266 31.74 11.53 -7.70
C LEU A 266 30.37 11.97 -7.17
N ILE A 267 30.18 13.26 -6.89
CA ILE A 267 28.90 13.80 -6.43
C ILE A 267 27.77 13.51 -7.40
N ILE A 268 28.00 13.64 -8.70
CA ILE A 268 26.97 13.35 -9.70
C ILE A 268 26.63 11.86 -9.74
N GLN A 269 27.62 10.98 -9.61
CA GLN A 269 27.43 9.54 -9.56
C GLN A 269 26.68 9.10 -8.28
N GLU A 270 27.03 9.67 -7.14
CA GLU A 270 26.34 9.42 -5.87
C GLU A 270 24.91 9.96 -5.90
N THR A 271 24.70 11.17 -6.43
CA THR A 271 23.37 11.74 -6.67
C THR A 271 22.51 10.79 -7.51
N LEU A 272 23.07 10.26 -8.60
CA LEU A 272 22.40 9.28 -9.47
C LEU A 272 22.05 7.99 -8.72
N THR A 273 22.98 7.48 -7.91
CA THR A 273 22.76 6.28 -7.11
C THR A 273 21.65 6.48 -6.07
N ASN A 274 21.66 7.61 -5.36
CA ASN A 274 20.65 7.94 -4.35
C ASN A 274 19.28 8.16 -4.99
N TYR A 275 19.25 8.78 -6.16
CA TYR A 275 18.04 8.98 -6.94
C TYR A 275 17.42 7.66 -7.44
N THR A 276 18.24 6.75 -7.99
CA THR A 276 17.78 5.40 -8.37
C THR A 276 17.27 4.63 -7.14
N THR A 277 17.95 4.75 -6.01
CA THR A 277 17.54 4.11 -4.76
C THR A 277 16.18 4.64 -4.29
N LEU A 278 15.94 5.95 -4.39
CA LEU A 278 14.65 6.57 -4.10
C LEU A 278 13.53 5.98 -4.96
N ILE A 279 13.71 5.91 -6.28
CA ILE A 279 12.70 5.36 -7.21
C ILE A 279 12.41 3.89 -6.89
N ASN A 280 13.45 3.09 -6.66
CA ASN A 280 13.29 1.69 -6.28
C ASN A 280 12.60 1.52 -4.91
N LYS A 281 12.87 2.40 -3.95
CA LYS A 281 12.20 2.42 -2.65
C LYS A 281 10.70 2.70 -2.82
N ILE A 282 10.34 3.70 -3.64
CA ILE A 282 8.94 4.02 -3.95
C ILE A 282 8.25 2.83 -4.63
N ARG A 283 8.90 2.20 -5.61
CA ARG A 283 8.39 0.99 -6.27
C ARG A 283 8.20 -0.15 -5.27
N GLN A 284 9.18 -0.42 -4.42
CA GLN A 284 9.09 -1.50 -3.43
C GLN A 284 7.92 -1.26 -2.47
N LYS A 285 7.73 -0.01 -2.00
CA LYS A 285 6.58 0.37 -1.18
C LYS A 285 5.24 0.11 -1.87
N ARG A 286 5.17 0.24 -3.20
CA ARG A 286 3.95 -0.11 -3.95
C ARG A 286 3.71 -1.63 -3.95
N ILE A 287 4.76 -2.41 -4.14
CA ILE A 287 4.71 -3.88 -4.14
C ILE A 287 4.31 -4.40 -2.75
N ASP A 288 4.85 -3.80 -1.69
CA ASP A 288 4.60 -4.20 -0.30
C ASP A 288 3.22 -3.74 0.21
N GLY A 289 2.64 -2.72 -0.42
CA GLY A 289 1.38 -2.09 0.02
C GLY A 289 0.15 -2.94 -0.34
N MET A 290 -0.78 -3.06 0.60
CA MET A 290 -2.05 -3.79 0.39
C MET A 290 -3.17 -2.93 -0.21
N SER A 291 -3.02 -1.61 -0.26
CA SER A 291 -4.06 -0.72 -0.80
C SER A 291 -4.03 -0.70 -2.33
N ASN A 292 -5.17 -1.01 -2.95
CA ASN A 292 -5.35 -0.93 -4.39
C ASN A 292 -5.38 0.53 -4.89
N ALA A 293 -5.67 1.49 -4.02
CA ALA A 293 -5.78 2.90 -4.41
C ALA A 293 -4.39 3.53 -4.61
N TRP A 294 -4.15 4.11 -5.79
CA TRP A 294 -2.92 4.86 -6.06
C TRP A 294 -2.86 6.15 -5.24
N LYS A 295 -3.88 7.01 -5.38
CA LYS A 295 -3.98 8.25 -4.58
C LYS A 295 -4.26 7.90 -3.12
N GLY A 296 -3.57 8.58 -2.20
CA GLY A 296 -3.68 8.31 -0.77
C GLY A 296 -2.75 7.20 -0.26
N SER A 297 -2.21 6.35 -1.14
CA SER A 297 -1.22 5.35 -0.75
C SER A 297 0.06 5.96 -0.20
N GLU A 298 0.75 5.22 0.67
CA GLU A 298 2.09 5.57 1.17
C GLU A 298 3.06 5.82 -0.01
N THR A 299 2.99 5.00 -1.06
CA THR A 299 3.75 5.17 -2.30
C THR A 299 3.54 6.54 -2.93
N TYR A 300 2.29 6.97 -3.10
CA TYR A 300 1.97 8.26 -3.70
C TYR A 300 2.41 9.42 -2.81
N LEU A 301 2.25 9.29 -1.49
CA LEU A 301 2.71 10.30 -0.53
C LEU A 301 4.23 10.47 -0.57
N LEU A 302 4.98 9.36 -0.60
CA LEU A 302 6.43 9.32 -0.71
C LEU A 302 6.90 9.98 -2.01
N LEU A 303 6.33 9.57 -3.15
CA LEU A 303 6.61 10.16 -4.45
C LEU A 303 6.29 11.66 -4.50
N SER A 304 5.11 12.06 -4.02
CA SER A 304 4.67 13.45 -4.01
C SER A 304 5.56 14.33 -3.15
N HIS A 305 5.98 13.82 -1.98
CA HIS A 305 6.87 14.52 -1.07
C HIS A 305 8.22 14.80 -1.73
N HIS A 306 8.92 13.75 -2.20
CA HIS A 306 10.25 13.94 -2.77
C HIS A 306 10.22 14.71 -4.11
N SER A 307 9.16 14.52 -4.90
CA SER A 307 8.93 15.31 -6.10
C SER A 307 8.81 16.80 -5.77
N LYS A 308 8.07 17.19 -4.73
CA LYS A 308 7.93 18.60 -4.34
C LYS A 308 9.22 19.21 -3.83
N GLU A 309 10.00 18.50 -3.00
CA GLU A 309 11.26 19.02 -2.47
C GLU A 309 12.31 19.21 -3.56
N LEU A 310 12.48 18.24 -4.48
CA LEU A 310 13.39 18.38 -5.62
C LEU A 310 12.95 19.48 -6.59
N LEU A 311 11.65 19.63 -6.82
CA LEU A 311 11.12 20.73 -7.63
C LEU A 311 11.40 22.09 -6.97
N ARG A 312 11.25 22.18 -5.64
CA ARG A 312 11.56 23.38 -4.87
C ARG A 312 13.03 23.77 -5.02
N ILE A 313 13.94 22.81 -4.87
CA ILE A 313 15.38 23.02 -5.10
C ILE A 313 15.60 23.59 -6.51
N ARG A 314 15.00 22.95 -7.54
CA ARG A 314 15.10 23.38 -8.94
C ARG A 314 14.68 24.82 -9.18
N VAL A 315 13.50 25.21 -8.66
CA VAL A 315 12.92 26.54 -8.89
C VAL A 315 13.69 27.64 -8.16
N HIS A 316 14.28 27.34 -7.00
CA HIS A 316 14.97 28.34 -6.19
C HIS A 316 16.49 28.42 -6.43
N CYS A 317 17.08 27.47 -7.16
CA CYS A 317 18.50 27.53 -7.48
C CYS A 317 18.82 28.58 -8.54
N THR A 318 19.65 29.56 -8.18
CA THR A 318 20.08 30.65 -9.07
C THR A 318 21.16 30.26 -10.07
N SER A 319 21.76 29.08 -9.91
CA SER A 319 22.79 28.56 -10.82
C SER A 319 22.73 27.03 -10.93
N LYS A 320 23.25 26.50 -12.04
CA LYS A 320 23.41 25.05 -12.23
C LYS A 320 24.29 24.43 -11.15
N ARG A 321 25.38 25.09 -10.79
CA ARG A 321 26.26 24.70 -9.68
C ARG A 321 25.47 24.43 -8.39
N LEU A 322 24.65 25.40 -7.97
CA LEU A 322 23.87 25.28 -6.74
C LEU A 322 22.82 24.17 -6.83
N LEU A 323 22.21 23.99 -8.01
CA LEU A 323 21.27 22.90 -8.27
C LEU A 323 21.91 21.52 -8.03
N LEU A 324 23.10 21.29 -8.59
CA LEU A 324 23.80 20.01 -8.46
C LEU A 324 24.13 19.72 -6.99
N PHE A 325 24.63 20.71 -6.26
CA PHE A 325 24.98 20.59 -4.85
C PHE A 325 23.76 20.37 -3.95
N GLN A 326 22.70 21.16 -4.12
CA GLN A 326 21.49 21.02 -3.31
C GLN A 326 20.77 19.71 -3.58
N ASN A 327 20.72 19.24 -4.83
CA ASN A 327 20.17 17.93 -5.15
C ASN A 327 20.95 16.80 -4.47
N TYR A 328 22.29 16.88 -4.50
CA TYR A 328 23.17 15.91 -3.83
C TYR A 328 22.90 15.86 -2.34
N ILE A 329 23.03 16.99 -1.64
CA ILE A 329 22.83 17.11 -0.19
C ILE A 329 21.46 16.56 0.21
N TYR A 330 20.41 17.01 -0.48
CA TYR A 330 19.06 16.55 -0.19
C TYR A 330 18.89 15.03 -0.36
N LEU A 331 19.43 14.45 -1.43
CA LEU A 331 19.30 13.01 -1.68
C LEU A 331 20.13 12.18 -0.71
N CYS A 332 21.31 12.65 -0.29
CA CYS A 332 22.11 12.02 0.76
C CYS A 332 21.36 12.03 2.11
N ASP A 333 20.83 13.19 2.52
CA ASP A 333 20.03 13.32 3.75
C ASP A 333 18.77 12.46 3.70
N ALA A 334 18.07 12.46 2.57
CA ALA A 334 16.87 11.65 2.39
C ALA A 334 17.23 10.15 2.47
N GLN A 335 18.30 9.71 1.82
CA GLN A 335 18.75 8.32 1.88
C GLN A 335 19.16 7.90 3.30
N ALA A 336 19.85 8.76 4.04
CA ALA A 336 20.20 8.50 5.45
C ALA A 336 18.96 8.27 6.33
N LYS A 337 17.83 8.88 5.96
CA LYS A 337 16.51 8.71 6.60
C LYS A 337 15.66 7.63 5.94
N ASN A 338 16.26 6.77 5.12
CA ASN A 338 15.57 5.74 4.33
C ASN A 338 14.43 6.28 3.45
N PHE A 339 14.56 7.54 3.02
CA PHE A 339 13.58 8.33 2.29
C PHE A 339 12.28 8.60 3.06
N ASN A 340 12.24 8.37 4.37
CA ASN A 340 11.08 8.74 5.17
C ASN A 340 11.19 10.19 5.65
N SER A 341 10.04 10.83 5.88
CA SER A 341 9.96 12.11 6.55
C SER A 341 8.80 12.14 7.53
N ASN A 342 8.91 12.93 8.60
CA ASN A 342 7.84 13.10 9.58
C ASN A 342 6.53 13.55 8.90
N LYS A 343 6.63 14.38 7.86
CA LYS A 343 5.47 14.83 7.06
C LYS A 343 4.80 13.68 6.28
N ILE A 344 5.57 12.72 5.78
CA ILE A 344 5.00 11.53 5.12
C ILE A 344 4.33 10.65 6.18
N MET A 345 5.01 10.38 7.29
CA MET A 345 4.49 9.53 8.36
C MET A 345 3.18 10.08 8.94
N GLU A 346 3.13 11.38 9.25
CA GLU A 346 1.93 12.05 9.73
C GLU A 346 0.76 11.90 8.75
N LYS A 347 1.00 12.12 7.45
CA LYS A 347 -0.03 11.96 6.41
C LYS A 347 -0.47 10.51 6.22
N THR A 348 0.44 9.56 6.32
CA THR A 348 0.11 8.14 6.27
C THR A 348 -0.77 7.77 7.45
N VAL A 349 -0.43 8.23 8.66
CA VAL A 349 -1.23 8.00 9.88
C VAL A 349 -2.62 8.64 9.76
N THR A 350 -2.74 9.86 9.24
CA THR A 350 -4.05 10.48 9.01
C THR A 350 -4.88 9.71 8.00
N ASN A 351 -4.30 9.28 6.88
CA ASN A 351 -5.02 8.50 5.87
C ASN A 351 -5.51 7.15 6.42
N VAL A 352 -4.65 6.44 7.16
CA VAL A 352 -5.02 5.16 7.80
C VAL A 352 -6.14 5.37 8.83
N ARG A 353 -6.09 6.47 9.59
CA ARG A 353 -7.15 6.81 10.55
C ARG A 353 -8.49 7.08 9.86
N GLU A 354 -8.47 7.80 8.74
CA GLU A 354 -9.67 8.07 7.93
C GLU A 354 -10.24 6.78 7.31
N GLU A 355 -9.39 5.93 6.72
CA GLU A 355 -9.80 4.65 6.17
C GLU A 355 -10.40 3.72 7.24
N ASN A 356 -9.79 3.66 8.43
CA ASN A 356 -10.31 2.88 9.55
C ASN A 356 -11.66 3.42 10.05
N CYS A 357 -11.87 4.74 10.04
CA CYS A 357 -13.14 5.35 10.41
C CYS A 357 -14.26 4.93 9.45
N LEU A 358 -14.02 5.07 8.15
CA LEU A 358 -14.98 4.68 7.11
C LEU A 358 -15.29 3.18 7.14
N PHE A 359 -14.27 2.36 7.40
CA PHE A 359 -14.45 0.92 7.55
C PHE A 359 -15.29 0.57 8.79
N GLN A 360 -15.04 1.23 9.92
CA GLN A 360 -15.82 1.03 11.14
C GLN A 360 -17.29 1.44 10.93
N GLU A 361 -17.55 2.58 10.30
CA GLU A 361 -18.91 3.03 9.94
C GLU A 361 -19.63 2.02 9.03
N ALA A 362 -18.92 1.44 8.06
CA ALA A 362 -19.46 0.40 7.18
C ALA A 362 -19.76 -0.91 7.92
N LEU A 363 -18.91 -1.32 8.85
CA LEU A 363 -19.14 -2.48 9.71
C LEU A 363 -20.34 -2.26 10.63
N ASP A 364 -20.44 -1.10 11.26
CA ASP A 364 -21.55 -0.74 12.15
C ASP A 364 -22.87 -0.74 11.36
N SER A 365 -22.89 -0.12 10.18
CA SER A 365 -24.06 -0.13 9.27
C SER A 365 -24.46 -1.55 8.86
N ARG A 366 -23.48 -2.43 8.60
CA ARG A 366 -23.75 -3.82 8.24
C ARG A 366 -24.27 -4.62 9.42
N LEU A 367 -23.76 -4.37 10.62
CA LEU A 367 -24.22 -5.01 11.85
C LEU A 367 -25.66 -4.61 12.16
N GLU A 368 -26.01 -3.33 12.03
CA GLU A 368 -27.37 -2.83 12.18
C GLU A 368 -28.33 -3.52 11.20
N ALA A 369 -27.97 -3.60 9.91
CA ALA A 369 -28.78 -4.28 8.91
C ALA A 369 -29.01 -5.77 9.25
N LEU A 370 -27.99 -6.47 9.77
CA LEU A 370 -28.12 -7.87 10.20
C LEU A 370 -29.00 -8.04 11.44
N VAL A 371 -28.95 -7.08 12.37
CA VAL A 371 -29.83 -7.05 13.55
C VAL A 371 -31.27 -6.84 13.12
N GLU A 372 -31.54 -5.90 12.21
CA GLU A 372 -32.88 -5.65 11.67
C GLU A 372 -33.44 -6.87 10.92
N GLU A 373 -32.63 -7.50 10.06
CA GLU A 373 -32.99 -8.73 9.34
C GLU A 373 -33.37 -9.85 10.31
N ARG A 374 -32.54 -10.08 11.34
CA ARG A 374 -32.80 -11.12 12.36
C ARG A 374 -34.03 -10.80 13.21
N LEU A 375 -34.28 -9.53 13.54
CA LEU A 375 -35.47 -9.10 14.27
C LEU A 375 -36.73 -9.35 13.42
N ALA A 376 -36.69 -8.99 12.13
CA ALA A 376 -37.78 -9.23 11.19
C ALA A 376 -38.10 -10.73 11.05
N GLU A 377 -37.07 -11.59 10.96
CA GLU A 377 -37.26 -13.05 10.96
C GLU A 377 -37.91 -13.56 12.25
N HIS A 378 -37.47 -13.09 13.42
CA HIS A 378 -38.04 -13.49 14.70
C HIS A 378 -39.51 -13.08 14.82
N LEU A 379 -39.86 -11.86 14.39
CA LEU A 379 -41.24 -11.38 14.36
C LEU A 379 -42.10 -12.20 13.38
N ALA A 380 -41.56 -12.58 12.22
CA ALA A 380 -42.25 -13.43 11.26
C ALA A 380 -42.50 -14.85 11.79
N LYS A 381 -41.53 -15.44 12.52
CA LYS A 381 -41.65 -16.75 13.16
C LYS A 381 -42.69 -16.72 14.29
N ASN A 382 -42.73 -15.67 15.10
CA ASN A 382 -43.72 -15.51 16.17
C ASN A 382 -45.15 -15.35 15.64
N LYS A 383 -45.36 -14.69 14.49
CA LYS A 383 -46.69 -14.63 13.83
C LYS A 383 -47.21 -16.00 13.38
N LYS A 384 -46.32 -16.93 12.99
CA LYS A 384 -46.69 -18.31 12.62
C LYS A 384 -46.81 -19.26 13.82
N GLY A 385 -46.27 -18.86 14.98
CA GLY A 385 -46.31 -19.59 16.24
C GLY A 385 -47.50 -19.25 17.15
N ALA A 386 -48.39 -18.34 16.74
CA ALA A 386 -49.70 -18.16 17.39
C ALA A 386 -50.62 -19.36 17.11
N ARG A 387 -50.19 -20.57 17.50
CA ARG A 387 -51.12 -21.64 17.87
C ARG A 387 -51.93 -21.06 19.01
N LYS A 388 -53.13 -20.58 18.65
CA LYS A 388 -54.29 -20.32 19.50
C LYS A 388 -54.07 -20.99 20.85
N GLY A 389 -53.57 -20.23 21.82
CA GLY A 389 -53.33 -20.73 23.16
C GLY A 389 -54.64 -21.33 23.62
N ASN A 390 -54.68 -22.66 23.75
CA ASN A 390 -55.80 -23.39 24.30
C ASN A 390 -55.86 -23.05 25.81
N ASN A 391 -56.22 -21.81 26.13
CA ASN A 391 -56.68 -21.38 27.45
C ASN A 391 -58.12 -21.85 27.70
N GLU A 392 -58.62 -22.80 26.90
CA GLU A 392 -59.86 -23.48 27.21
C GLU A 392 -59.65 -24.43 28.40
N PRO A 393 -60.60 -24.44 29.35
CA PRO A 393 -60.45 -25.10 30.63
C PRO A 393 -60.23 -26.61 30.46
N LYS A 394 -59.14 -27.13 31.05
CA LYS A 394 -58.95 -28.57 31.23
C LYS A 394 -59.72 -29.01 32.47
N CYS A 395 -60.39 -30.16 32.42
CA CYS A 395 -60.98 -30.76 33.61
C CYS A 395 -59.90 -31.00 34.67
N SER A 396 -60.05 -30.42 35.86
CA SER A 396 -59.06 -30.57 36.94
C SER A 396 -58.97 -31.99 37.49
N TRP A 397 -59.90 -32.89 37.15
CA TRP A 397 -59.83 -34.32 37.52
C TRP A 397 -58.96 -35.13 36.57
N CYS A 398 -59.34 -35.25 35.30
CA CYS A 398 -58.63 -36.08 34.33
C CYS A 398 -57.53 -35.35 33.54
N HIS A 399 -57.49 -34.00 33.58
CA HIS A 399 -56.58 -33.13 32.83
C HIS A 399 -56.63 -33.31 31.30
N ASN A 400 -57.70 -33.91 30.77
CA ASN A 400 -57.86 -34.23 29.35
C ASN A 400 -59.11 -33.54 28.78
N ARG A 401 -58.89 -32.56 27.91
CA ARG A 401 -59.93 -31.81 27.22
C ARG A 401 -60.64 -32.65 26.16
N ASP A 402 -59.85 -33.39 25.37
CA ASP A 402 -60.36 -34.13 24.22
C ASP A 402 -61.36 -35.22 24.63
N LEU A 403 -61.21 -35.79 25.83
CA LEU A 403 -62.19 -36.71 26.39
C LEU A 403 -63.54 -36.04 26.68
N HIS A 404 -63.53 -34.84 27.24
CA HIS A 404 -64.75 -34.10 27.55
C HIS A 404 -65.45 -33.61 26.27
N ILE A 405 -64.68 -33.16 25.27
CA ILE A 405 -65.20 -32.83 23.94
C ILE A 405 -65.81 -34.04 23.26
N ALA A 406 -65.10 -35.18 23.24
CA ALA A 406 -65.59 -36.40 22.57
C ALA A 406 -66.89 -36.94 23.19
N LEU A 407 -67.10 -36.71 24.48
CA LEU A 407 -68.29 -37.12 25.22
C LEU A 407 -69.37 -36.03 25.29
N GLY A 408 -69.11 -34.82 24.79
CA GLY A 408 -70.05 -33.70 24.86
C GLY A 408 -70.37 -33.23 26.28
N ILE A 409 -69.44 -33.38 27.23
CA ILE A 409 -69.63 -33.05 28.66
C ILE A 409 -68.83 -31.82 29.08
N GLU A 410 -69.30 -31.11 30.11
CA GLU A 410 -68.61 -29.94 30.66
C GLU A 410 -67.22 -30.28 31.21
N HIS A 411 -66.27 -29.35 31.10
CA HIS A 411 -64.88 -29.49 31.57
C HIS A 411 -64.73 -29.34 33.09
N THR A 412 -65.67 -29.89 33.86
CA THR A 412 -65.68 -29.82 35.32
C THR A 412 -65.47 -31.20 35.94
N PRO A 413 -64.90 -31.31 37.16
CA PRO A 413 -64.79 -32.58 37.86
C PRO A 413 -66.14 -33.26 38.08
N LYS A 414 -67.24 -32.49 38.23
CA LYS A 414 -68.58 -33.01 38.48
C LYS A 414 -69.13 -33.80 37.29
N ALA A 415 -68.89 -33.31 36.07
CA ALA A 415 -69.33 -33.95 34.84
C ALA A 415 -68.37 -35.04 34.33
N CYS A 416 -67.18 -35.17 34.92
CA CYS A 416 -66.16 -36.12 34.45
C CYS A 416 -66.59 -37.57 34.70
N THR A 417 -66.66 -38.37 33.64
CA THR A 417 -67.01 -39.80 33.70
C THR A 417 -65.98 -40.63 34.48
N LEU A 418 -64.76 -40.12 34.68
CA LEU A 418 -63.71 -40.76 35.46
C LEU A 418 -63.72 -40.36 36.95
N ARG A 419 -64.71 -39.59 37.40
CA ARG A 419 -64.78 -39.08 38.78
C ARG A 419 -64.90 -40.18 39.83
N SER A 420 -65.50 -41.31 39.48
CA SER A 420 -65.59 -42.50 40.34
C SER A 420 -64.23 -43.15 40.66
N HIS A 421 -63.15 -42.71 40.02
CA HIS A 421 -61.79 -43.21 40.22
C HIS A 421 -60.84 -42.13 40.77
N PRO A 422 -59.77 -42.52 41.49
CA PRO A 422 -58.77 -41.58 42.00
C PRO A 422 -58.16 -40.72 40.89
N THR A 423 -57.89 -39.45 41.20
CA THR A 423 -57.38 -38.47 40.23
C THR A 423 -56.08 -38.92 39.55
N THR A 424 -55.20 -39.60 40.29
CA THR A 424 -53.93 -40.14 39.76
C THR A 424 -54.15 -41.20 38.69
N TRP A 425 -55.17 -42.04 38.85
CA TRP A 425 -55.59 -43.01 37.84
C TRP A 425 -56.25 -42.31 36.66
N ALA A 426 -57.21 -41.40 36.92
CA ALA A 426 -57.94 -40.70 35.87
C ALA A 426 -57.02 -39.93 34.92
N LYS A 427 -55.98 -39.28 35.44
CA LYS A 427 -54.96 -38.58 34.62
C LYS A 427 -54.21 -39.49 33.66
N LYS A 428 -53.89 -40.73 34.07
CA LYS A 428 -53.16 -41.68 33.23
C LYS A 428 -54.09 -42.46 32.29
N ALA A 429 -55.26 -42.87 32.78
CA ALA A 429 -56.21 -43.70 32.05
C ALA A 429 -57.01 -42.92 30.99
N CYS A 430 -57.17 -41.61 31.13
CA CYS A 430 -58.02 -40.80 30.23
C CYS A 430 -57.66 -40.93 28.75
N ARG A 431 -56.37 -41.06 28.40
CA ARG A 431 -55.94 -41.24 27.00
C ARG A 431 -56.37 -42.58 26.43
N LYS A 432 -56.24 -43.66 27.23
CA LYS A 432 -56.64 -45.02 26.84
C LYS A 432 -58.16 -45.11 26.73
N VAL A 433 -58.90 -44.55 27.68
CA VAL A 433 -60.37 -44.45 27.62
C VAL A 433 -60.82 -43.67 26.37
N LEU A 434 -60.19 -42.54 26.07
CA LEU A 434 -60.50 -41.75 24.87
C LEU A 434 -60.20 -42.53 23.58
N GLN A 435 -59.08 -43.24 23.54
CA GLN A 435 -58.69 -44.04 22.38
C GLN A 435 -59.69 -45.18 22.13
N THR A 436 -60.07 -45.91 23.18
CA THR A 436 -61.08 -46.98 23.08
C THR A 436 -62.45 -46.44 22.69
N TYR A 437 -62.86 -45.30 23.25
CA TYR A 437 -64.12 -44.64 22.88
C TYR A 437 -64.13 -44.15 21.43
N LYS A 438 -63.00 -43.64 20.92
CA LYS A 438 -62.88 -43.25 19.51
C LYS A 438 -62.92 -44.46 18.57
N ALA A 439 -62.43 -45.61 19.00
CA ALA A 439 -62.47 -46.84 18.22
C ALA A 439 -63.88 -47.44 18.13
N ASP A 440 -64.70 -47.30 19.18
CA ASP A 440 -66.10 -47.70 19.20
C ASP A 440 -67.00 -46.70 19.95
N PRO A 441 -67.48 -45.64 19.28
CA PRO A 441 -68.27 -44.59 19.93
C PRO A 441 -69.66 -45.02 20.39
N LYS A 442 -70.17 -46.16 19.89
CA LYS A 442 -71.50 -46.66 20.26
C LYS A 442 -71.49 -47.38 21.61
N ARG A 443 -70.30 -47.77 22.08
CA ARG A 443 -70.14 -48.50 23.33
C ARG A 443 -70.32 -47.58 24.54
N PRO A 444 -71.07 -48.00 25.57
CA PRO A 444 -71.25 -47.19 26.77
C PRO A 444 -69.91 -46.86 27.45
N ILE A 445 -69.66 -45.57 27.71
CA ILE A 445 -68.39 -45.12 28.29
C ILE A 445 -68.09 -45.77 29.66
N ALA A 446 -69.14 -46.11 30.43
CA ALA A 446 -69.01 -46.80 31.71
C ALA A 446 -68.37 -48.18 31.56
N GLU A 447 -68.66 -48.91 30.48
CA GLU A 447 -68.05 -50.21 30.19
C GLU A 447 -66.59 -50.07 29.81
N ILE A 448 -66.26 -49.09 28.99
CA ILE A 448 -64.88 -48.78 28.59
C ILE A 448 -64.05 -48.41 29.83
N VAL A 449 -64.60 -47.59 30.72
CA VAL A 449 -63.93 -47.18 31.96
C VAL A 449 -63.71 -48.38 32.89
N LYS A 450 -64.69 -49.27 33.00
CA LYS A 450 -64.57 -50.51 33.77
C LYS A 450 -63.49 -51.42 33.20
N GLU A 451 -63.48 -51.65 31.89
CA GLU A 451 -62.47 -52.46 31.20
C GLU A 451 -61.06 -51.89 31.40
N VAL A 452 -60.88 -50.58 31.17
CA VAL A 452 -59.59 -49.91 31.38
C VAL A 452 -59.17 -49.99 32.86
N SER A 453 -60.11 -49.91 33.81
CA SER A 453 -59.83 -50.05 35.24
C SER A 453 -59.46 -51.48 35.63
N GLU A 454 -60.08 -52.50 35.04
CA GLU A 454 -59.77 -53.91 35.29
C GLU A 454 -58.42 -54.31 34.69
N GLY A 455 -58.12 -53.84 33.48
CA GLY A 455 -56.78 -53.98 32.89
C GLY A 455 -55.71 -53.31 33.74
N TRP A 456 -56.00 -52.14 34.32
CA TRP A 456 -55.08 -51.43 35.21
C TRP A 456 -54.76 -52.19 36.50
N LYS A 457 -55.75 -52.89 37.08
CA LYS A 457 -55.57 -53.72 38.28
C LYS A 457 -54.68 -54.94 38.00
N LYS A 458 -54.70 -55.47 36.77
CA LYS A 458 -53.82 -56.57 36.34
C LYS A 458 -52.38 -56.12 36.06
N GLU A 459 -52.21 -54.87 35.63
CA GLU A 459 -50.90 -54.28 35.31
C GLU A 459 -50.21 -53.61 36.53
N SER A 460 -50.91 -53.43 37.65
CA SER A 460 -50.32 -52.88 38.89
C SER A 460 -49.70 -54.02 39.71
N PRO A 461 -48.37 -54.06 39.92
CA PRO A 461 -47.74 -55.09 40.75
C PRO A 461 -48.30 -54.98 42.17
N THR A 462 -48.82 -56.08 42.72
CA THR A 462 -49.09 -56.20 44.16
C THR A 462 -47.85 -55.76 44.93
N SER A 463 -48.00 -54.67 45.66
CA SER A 463 -47.01 -54.14 46.59
C SER A 463 -46.50 -55.24 47.51
N ALA A 464 -45.19 -55.43 47.49
CA ALA A 464 -44.44 -56.32 48.35
C ALA A 464 -44.87 -56.20 49.82
N THR A 465 -45.13 -57.36 50.41
CA THR A 465 -45.19 -57.57 51.86
C THR A 465 -43.86 -57.17 52.46
N TYR A 466 -43.78 -56.01 53.11
CA TYR A 466 -42.79 -55.76 54.14
C TYR A 466 -43.31 -56.43 55.43
N LEU A 467 -42.67 -57.53 55.83
CA LEU A 467 -42.73 -58.05 57.20
C LEU A 467 -41.60 -57.40 58.01
N PRO A 468 -41.78 -57.24 59.34
CA PRO A 468 -41.02 -56.32 60.20
C PRO A 468 -39.52 -56.59 60.30
#